data_AF-A0A645BQB8-F1
#
_entry.id   AF-A0A645BQB8-F1
#
_cell.length_a   1.000
_cell.length_b   1.000
_cell.length_c   1.000
_cell.angle_alpha   90.00
_cell.angle_beta   90.00
_cell.angle_gamma   90.00
#
_symmetry.space_group_name_H-M   'P 1'
#
loop_
_entity.id
_entity.type
_entity.pdbx_description
1 polymer ?
#
loop_
_entity_poly.entity_id
_entity_poly.type
_entity_poly.pdbx_seq_one_letter_code
_entity_poly.pdbx_strand_id
1 'polypeptide(L)'
;MPKNSAFSFMMNFVQEYLDGQRSRLDFDLDFSHYLIKFYGKMERADAELAECFNFYLAEEGFDQAQDLSDSQHKKLIRKQFNEFKAAMEDGLF
;
A
#
# COMPACT_ATOMS: atom_id res chain seq x y z
N MET A 1 0.74 -0.98 -17.57
CA MET A 1 0.39 -1.66 -16.30
C MET A 1 -0.69 -2.70 -16.58
N PRO A 2 -0.57 -3.94 -16.09
CA PRO A 2 -1.59 -4.95 -16.28
C PRO A 2 -2.88 -4.49 -15.61
N LYS A 3 -4.03 -4.71 -16.27
CA LYS A 3 -5.37 -4.39 -15.76
C LYS A 3 -5.79 -5.38 -14.64
N ASN A 4 -4.95 -5.61 -13.63
CA ASN A 4 -5.43 -6.28 -12.43
C ASN A 4 -6.12 -5.26 -11.53
N SER A 5 -7.45 -5.28 -11.58
CA SER A 5 -8.31 -4.42 -10.76
C SER A 5 -7.96 -4.40 -9.27
N ALA A 6 -7.38 -5.47 -8.71
CA ALA A 6 -7.03 -5.55 -7.29
C ALA A 6 -5.79 -4.71 -6.93
N PHE A 7 -4.68 -4.88 -7.66
CA PHE A 7 -3.49 -4.03 -7.47
C PHE A 7 -3.79 -2.57 -7.76
N SER A 8 -4.48 -2.29 -8.88
CA SER A 8 -4.85 -0.91 -9.21
C SER A 8 -5.73 -0.27 -8.13
N PHE A 9 -6.65 -1.04 -7.54
CA PHE A 9 -7.47 -0.55 -6.43
C PHE A 9 -6.61 -0.20 -5.20
N MET A 10 -5.76 -1.12 -4.74
CA MET A 10 -4.92 -0.89 -3.56
C MET A 10 -3.94 0.26 -3.76
N MET A 11 -3.35 0.36 -4.95
CA MET A 11 -2.46 1.48 -5.30
C MET A 11 -3.19 2.82 -5.30
N ASN A 12 -4.38 2.88 -5.88
CA ASN A 12 -5.19 4.10 -5.87
C ASN A 12 -5.63 4.47 -4.45
N PHE A 13 -6.03 3.50 -3.64
CA PHE A 13 -6.40 3.72 -2.23
C PHE A 13 -5.27 4.39 -1.43
N VAL A 14 -4.04 3.90 -1.59
CA VAL A 14 -2.86 4.51 -0.96
C VAL A 14 -2.58 5.90 -1.54
N GLN A 15 -2.67 6.06 -2.86
CA GLN A 15 -2.44 7.35 -3.53
C GLN A 15 -3.45 8.42 -3.07
N GLU A 16 -4.74 8.10 -2.94
CA GLU A 16 -5.78 9.01 -2.43
C GLU A 16 -5.43 9.56 -1.04
N TYR A 17 -4.93 8.70 -0.15
CA TYR A 17 -4.44 9.12 1.16
C TYR A 17 -3.22 10.04 1.05
N LEU A 18 -2.25 9.67 0.21
CA LEU A 18 -1.05 10.48 -0.03
C LEU A 18 -1.37 11.84 -0.64
N ASP A 19 -2.40 11.95 -1.46
CA ASP A 19 -2.87 13.19 -2.08
C ASP A 19 -3.74 14.02 -1.14
N GLY A 20 -4.13 13.47 0.01
CA GLY A 20 -4.97 14.16 1.01
C GLY A 20 -6.46 14.14 0.69
N GLN A 21 -6.88 13.26 -0.21
CA GLN A 21 -8.30 13.01 -0.51
C GLN A 21 -8.97 12.15 0.59
N ARG A 22 -8.15 11.52 1.45
CA ARG A 22 -8.58 10.68 2.57
C ARG A 22 -7.88 11.13 3.86
N SER A 23 -8.61 11.11 4.97
CA SER A 23 -8.04 11.36 6.31
C SER A 23 -7.18 10.18 6.77
N ARG A 24 -6.33 10.39 7.78
CA ARG A 24 -5.61 9.26 8.40
C ARG A 24 -6.59 8.25 9.00
N LEU A 25 -7.60 8.71 9.73
CA LEU A 25 -8.57 7.82 10.37
C LEU A 25 -9.26 6.91 9.36
N ASP A 26 -9.70 7.46 8.22
CA ASP A 26 -10.34 6.67 7.17
C ASP A 26 -9.36 5.71 6.49
N PHE A 27 -8.10 6.12 6.32
CA PHE A 27 -7.07 5.24 5.79
C PHE A 27 -6.81 4.05 6.73
N ASP A 28 -6.63 4.32 8.03
CA ASP A 28 -6.27 3.31 9.00
C ASP A 28 -7.39 2.27 9.20
N LEU A 29 -8.65 2.73 9.21
CA LEU A 29 -9.82 1.85 9.33
C LEU A 29 -10.03 0.98 8.07
N ASP A 30 -9.78 1.53 6.88
CA ASP A 30 -10.07 0.85 5.62
C ASP A 30 -8.90 -0.03 5.13
N PHE A 31 -7.65 0.30 5.46
CA PHE A 31 -6.47 -0.36 4.88
C PHE A 31 -6.46 -1.86 5.13
N SER A 32 -6.58 -2.30 6.39
CA SER A 32 -6.60 -3.74 6.72
C SER A 32 -7.79 -4.45 6.10
N HIS A 33 -8.97 -3.81 6.06
CA HIS A 33 -10.15 -4.37 5.43
C HIS A 33 -9.93 -4.63 3.93
N TYR A 34 -9.40 -3.64 3.20
CA TYR A 34 -9.15 -3.78 1.77
C TYR A 34 -7.99 -4.72 1.48
N LEU A 35 -6.92 -4.72 2.29
CA LEU A 35 -5.84 -5.68 2.15
C LEU A 35 -6.38 -7.11 2.21
N ILE A 36 -7.12 -7.48 3.26
CA ILE A 36 -7.72 -8.82 3.39
C ILE A 36 -8.63 -9.16 2.19
N LYS A 37 -9.43 -8.20 1.73
CA LYS A 37 -10.39 -8.39 0.62
C LYS A 37 -9.71 -8.62 -0.73
N PHE A 38 -8.58 -7.96 -0.98
CA PHE A 38 -7.93 -7.94 -2.29
C PHE A 38 -6.65 -8.78 -2.37
N TYR A 39 -6.00 -9.09 -1.26
CA TYR A 39 -4.71 -9.77 -1.24
C TYR A 39 -4.73 -11.10 -2.00
N GLY A 40 -5.71 -11.97 -1.72
CA GLY A 40 -5.81 -13.25 -2.45
C GLY A 40 -6.05 -13.09 -3.97
N LYS A 41 -6.57 -11.94 -4.44
CA LYS A 41 -6.66 -11.63 -5.88
C LYS A 41 -5.35 -11.05 -6.42
N MET A 42 -4.59 -10.35 -5.60
CA MET A 42 -3.25 -9.87 -5.93
C MET A 42 -2.31 -11.07 -6.09
N GLU A 43 -2.24 -11.97 -5.10
CA GLU A 43 -1.39 -13.16 -5.14
C GLU A 43 -1.65 -14.05 -6.36
N ARG A 44 -2.93 -14.28 -6.71
CA ARG A 44 -3.28 -15.09 -7.89
C ARG A 44 -2.84 -14.48 -9.22
N ALA A 45 -2.67 -13.16 -9.28
CA ALA A 45 -2.24 -12.51 -10.49
C ALA A 45 -0.72 -12.37 -10.56
N ASP A 46 -0.11 -12.09 -9.42
CA ASP A 46 1.33 -11.92 -9.26
C ASP A 46 1.67 -12.06 -7.76
N ALA A 47 2.20 -13.21 -7.38
CA ALA A 47 2.48 -13.54 -5.98
C ALA A 47 3.65 -12.72 -5.42
N GLU A 48 4.72 -12.57 -6.20
CA GLU A 48 5.91 -11.81 -5.82
C GLU A 48 5.57 -10.33 -5.65
N LEU A 49 4.78 -9.76 -6.57
CA LEU A 49 4.32 -8.40 -6.45
C LEU A 49 3.35 -8.20 -5.26
N ALA A 50 2.54 -9.20 -4.94
CA ALA A 50 1.61 -9.13 -3.81
C ALA A 50 2.37 -9.12 -2.49
N GLU A 51 3.38 -9.98 -2.37
CA GLU A 51 4.27 -10.04 -1.22
C GLU A 51 5.10 -8.76 -1.08
N CYS A 52 5.62 -8.22 -2.19
CA CYS A 52 6.29 -6.93 -2.22
C CYS A 52 5.38 -5.78 -1.75
N PHE A 53 4.11 -5.77 -2.19
CA PHE A 53 3.13 -4.80 -1.68
C PHE A 53 2.91 -4.98 -0.16
N ASN A 54 2.75 -6.22 0.31
CA ASN A 54 2.55 -6.50 1.73
C ASN A 54 3.72 -6.02 2.58
N PHE A 55 4.94 -6.36 2.17
CA PHE A 55 6.17 -5.96 2.85
C PHE A 55 6.26 -4.43 2.99
N TYR A 56 6.19 -3.70 1.87
CA TYR A 56 6.39 -2.26 1.93
C TYR A 56 5.22 -1.51 2.58
N LEU A 57 3.97 -1.83 2.22
CA LEU A 57 2.82 -1.01 2.59
C LEU A 57 2.15 -1.49 3.88
N ALA A 58 2.11 -2.79 4.15
CA ALA A 58 1.55 -3.32 5.38
C ALA A 58 2.62 -3.35 6.49
N GLU A 59 3.65 -4.17 6.34
CA GLU A 59 4.60 -4.46 7.42
C GLU A 59 5.50 -3.27 7.77
N GLU A 60 6.09 -2.64 6.75
CA GLU A 60 7.00 -1.50 6.94
C GLU A 60 6.30 -0.14 6.90
N GLY A 61 5.02 -0.13 6.53
CA GLY A 61 4.19 1.06 6.39
C GLY A 61 3.17 1.18 7.51
N PHE A 62 2.07 0.47 7.35
CA PHE A 62 0.91 0.53 8.24
C PHE A 62 1.23 0.05 9.67
N ASP A 63 1.91 -1.09 9.82
CA ASP A 63 2.16 -1.69 11.14
C ASP A 63 3.17 -0.89 11.98
N GLN A 64 4.04 -0.10 11.34
CA GLN A 64 5.02 0.76 12.02
C GLN A 64 4.45 2.11 12.49
N ALA A 65 3.15 2.34 12.34
CA ALA A 65 2.58 3.68 12.42
C ALA A 65 1.93 4.06 13.77
N GLN A 66 1.94 3.13 14.75
CA GLN A 66 1.20 3.21 16.02
C GLN A 66 1.41 4.53 16.81
N ASP A 67 2.64 5.07 16.83
CA ASP A 67 2.98 6.26 17.63
C ASP A 67 3.32 7.50 16.78
N LEU A 68 3.03 7.44 15.47
CA LEU A 68 3.33 8.54 14.57
C LEU A 68 2.26 9.63 14.65
N SER A 69 2.65 10.90 14.55
CA SER A 69 1.72 11.96 14.16
C SER A 69 1.23 11.76 12.73
N ASP A 70 0.11 12.37 12.35
CA ASP A 70 -0.44 12.27 10.99
C ASP A 70 0.57 12.68 9.91
N SER A 71 1.40 13.68 10.22
CA SER A 71 2.46 14.13 9.31
C SER A 71 3.59 13.10 9.15
N GLN A 72 3.96 12.42 10.23
CA GLN A 72 4.98 11.37 10.20
C GLN A 72 4.44 10.10 9.54
N HIS A 73 3.19 9.73 9.85
CA HIS A 73 2.47 8.64 9.20
C HIS A 73 2.45 8.84 7.68
N LYS A 74 1.99 10.02 7.22
CA LYS A 74 1.91 10.32 5.78
C LYS A 74 3.29 10.31 5.10
N LYS A 75 4.34 10.74 5.81
CA LYS A 75 5.73 10.64 5.33
C LYS A 75 6.20 9.19 5.22
N LEU A 76 5.90 8.35 6.21
CA LEU A 76 6.25 6.93 6.20
C LEU A 76 5.56 6.21 5.05
N ILE A 77 4.23 6.31 4.94
CA ILE A 77 3.48 5.67 3.85
C ILE A 77 3.98 6.15 2.48
N ARG A 78 4.32 7.45 2.34
CA ARG A 78 4.89 7.96 1.09
C ARG A 78 6.25 7.37 0.75
N LYS A 79 7.13 7.25 1.76
CA LYS A 79 8.44 6.61 1.59
C LYS A 79 8.24 5.19 1.11
N GLN A 80 7.46 4.38 1.83
CA GLN A 80 7.27 2.97 1.49
C GLN A 80 6.56 2.77 0.15
N PHE A 81 5.59 3.62 -0.19
CA PHE A 81 4.93 3.59 -1.50
C PHE A 81 5.90 3.90 -2.64
N ASN A 82 6.86 4.80 -2.44
CA ASN A 82 7.90 5.08 -3.42
C ASN A 82 8.90 3.91 -3.54
N GLU A 83 9.30 3.30 -2.42
CA GLU A 83 10.16 2.10 -2.44
C GLU A 83 9.50 0.93 -3.18
N PHE A 84 8.21 0.68 -2.91
CA PHE A 84 7.43 -0.31 -3.66
C PHE A 84 7.41 -0.02 -5.17
N LYS A 85 7.17 1.25 -5.55
CA LYS A 85 7.18 1.65 -6.97
C LYS A 85 8.55 1.48 -7.62
N ALA A 86 9.63 1.80 -6.90
CA ALA A 86 10.98 1.58 -7.39
C ALA A 86 11.27 0.07 -7.58
N ALA A 87 10.88 -0.77 -6.61
CA ALA A 87 11.02 -2.21 -6.71
C ALA A 87 10.27 -2.80 -7.94
N MET A 88 9.08 -2.27 -8.26
CA MET A 88 8.35 -2.63 -9.48
C MET A 88 9.06 -2.21 -10.77
N GLU A 89 9.72 -1.04 -10.78
CA GLU A 89 10.41 -0.51 -11.96
C GLU A 89 11.75 -1.21 -12.21
N ASP A 90 12.44 -1.58 -11.14
CA ASP A 90 13.74 -2.25 -11.19
C ASP A 90 13.65 -3.77 -11.43
N GLY A 91 12.44 -4.36 -11.34
CA GLY A 91 12.23 -5.80 -11.48
C GLY A 91 12.96 -6.61 -10.40
N LEU A 92 13.11 -6.02 -9.20
CA LEU A 92 13.75 -6.67 -8.05
C LEU A 92 12.88 -7.78 -7.43
N PHE A 93 11.67 -7.95 -7.96
CA PHE A 93 10.73 -9.03 -7.72
C PHE A 93 10.09 -9.36 -9.06
#